data_AF-A0A2T0AUS8-F1
#
_entry.id   AF-A0A2T0AUS8-F1
#
_cell.length_a   1.000
_cell.length_b   1.000
_cell.length_c   1.000
_cell.angle_alpha   90.00
_cell.angle_beta   90.00
_cell.angle_gamma   90.00
#
_symmetry.space_group_name_H-M   'P 1'
#
loop_
_entity.id
_entity.type
_entity.pdbx_description
1 polymer ?
#
loop_
_entity_poly.entity_id
_entity_poly.type
_entity_poly.pdbx_seq_one_letter_code
_entity_poly.pdbx_strand_id
1 'polypeptide(L)'
;MPGDFTRLKRLLDKKREEELDKRRALAWQKARQVASLLRETYGVREVILYGSLARGDFREGSDIDLYVKGFTGPYWQMLARAERLATPFEISIVCEEDALPSLREEVAREGVEL
;
A
#
# COMPACT_ATOMS: atom_id res chain seq x y z
N MET A 1 -2.32 -1.54 -43.47
CA MET A 1 -0.84 -1.64 -43.37
C MET A 1 -0.47 -2.12 -41.97
N PRO A 2 0.42 -3.11 -41.78
CA PRO A 2 0.74 -3.69 -40.46
C PRO A 2 1.41 -2.72 -39.46
N GLY A 3 2.03 -1.63 -39.93
CA GLY A 3 2.80 -0.68 -39.10
C GLY A 3 1.97 0.22 -38.17
N ASP A 4 0.71 0.49 -38.51
CA ASP A 4 -0.17 1.37 -37.71
C ASP A 4 -0.58 0.71 -36.39
N PHE A 5 -0.80 -0.62 -36.41
CA PHE A 5 -1.16 -1.40 -35.23
C PHE A 5 -0.01 -1.47 -34.21
N THR A 6 1.23 -1.64 -34.67
CA THR A 6 2.40 -1.68 -33.79
C THR A 6 2.64 -0.32 -33.12
N ARG A 7 2.44 0.78 -33.83
CA ARG A 7 2.58 2.14 -33.27
C ARG A 7 1.49 2.44 -32.24
N LEU A 8 0.24 2.08 -32.54
CA LEU A 8 -0.88 2.22 -31.61
C LEU A 8 -0.66 1.41 -30.33
N LYS A 9 -0.20 0.15 -30.45
CA LYS A 9 0.11 -0.70 -29.29
C LYS A 9 1.13 -0.04 -28.35
N ARG A 10 2.25 0.46 -28.88
CA ARG A 10 3.28 1.14 -28.06
C ARG A 10 2.76 2.37 -27.33
N LEU A 11 1.88 3.15 -27.96
CA LEU A 11 1.27 4.33 -27.34
C LEU A 11 0.34 3.93 -26.19
N LEU A 12 -0.44 2.86 -26.35
CA LEU A 12 -1.29 2.32 -25.30
C LEU A 12 -0.47 1.77 -24.14
N ASP A 13 0.61 1.03 -24.42
CA ASP A 13 1.50 0.47 -23.40
C ASP A 13 2.17 1.58 -22.58
N LYS A 14 2.71 2.61 -23.25
CA LYS A 14 3.31 3.78 -22.59
C LYS A 14 2.30 4.53 -21.72
N LYS A 15 1.07 4.73 -22.23
CA LYS A 15 0.01 5.39 -21.45
C LYS A 15 -0.37 4.58 -20.21
N ARG A 16 -0.44 3.25 -20.32
CA ARG A 16 -0.71 2.37 -19.18
C ARG A 16 0.39 2.42 -18.13
N GLU A 17 1.65 2.47 -18.55
CA GLU A 17 2.80 2.62 -17.67
C GLU A 17 2.75 3.96 -16.91
N GLU A 18 2.51 5.07 -17.62
CA GLU A 18 2.36 6.39 -17.00
C GLU A 18 1.20 6.45 -15.99
N GLU A 19 0.05 5.82 -16.28
CA GLU A 19 -1.08 5.76 -15.35
C GLU A 19 -0.78 4.86 -14.14
N LEU A 20 -0.04 3.76 -14.34
CA LEU A 20 0.39 2.90 -13.24
C LEU A 20 1.36 3.63 -12.31
N ASP A 21 2.29 4.43 -12.85
CA ASP A 21 3.22 5.22 -12.06
C ASP A 21 2.50 6.29 -11.23
N LYS A 22 1.53 7.00 -11.82
CA LYS A 22 0.68 7.95 -11.08
C LYS A 22 -0.11 7.25 -9.98
N ARG A 23 -0.69 6.09 -10.28
CA ARG A 23 -1.44 5.29 -9.31
C ARG A 23 -0.54 4.84 -8.16
N ARG A 24 0.68 4.38 -8.45
CA ARG A 24 1.67 3.99 -7.45
C ARG A 24 2.09 5.16 -6.56
N ALA A 25 2.33 6.33 -7.16
CA ALA A 25 2.66 7.54 -6.42
C ALA A 25 1.53 7.94 -5.46
N LEU A 26 0.27 7.85 -5.92
CA LEU A 26 -0.89 8.11 -5.09
C LEU A 26 -1.01 7.06 -3.96
N ALA A 27 -0.77 5.78 -4.24
CA ALA A 27 -0.79 4.73 -3.22
C ALA A 27 0.23 4.99 -2.11
N TRP A 28 1.46 5.40 -2.46
CA TRP A 28 2.47 5.83 -1.48
C TRP A 28 2.03 7.02 -0.64
N GLN A 29 1.42 8.03 -1.27
CA GLN A 29 0.87 9.17 -0.55
C GLN A 29 -0.21 8.73 0.43
N LYS A 30 -1.13 7.86 0.01
CA LYS A 30 -2.21 7.33 0.86
C LYS A 30 -1.67 6.49 2.01
N ALA A 31 -0.69 5.63 1.77
CA ALA A 31 -0.04 4.83 2.80
C ALA A 31 0.57 5.73 3.89
N ARG A 32 1.28 6.80 3.52
CA ARG A 32 1.85 7.76 4.48
C ARG A 32 0.78 8.55 5.26
N GLN A 33 -0.32 8.92 4.59
CA GLN A 33 -1.45 9.57 5.26
C GLN A 33 -2.08 8.65 6.30
N VAL A 34 -2.27 7.38 5.97
CA VAL A 34 -2.76 6.38 6.93
C VAL A 34 -1.75 6.17 8.05
N ALA A 35 -0.46 6.04 7.77
CA ALA A 35 0.56 5.91 8.80
C ALA A 35 0.54 7.08 9.80
N SER A 36 0.38 8.31 9.30
CA SER A 36 0.25 9.51 10.15
C SER A 36 -1.00 9.43 11.02
N LEU A 37 -2.15 9.08 10.45
CA LEU A 37 -3.40 8.85 11.20
C LEU A 37 -3.21 7.81 12.32
N LEU A 38 -2.55 6.69 12.04
CA LEU A 38 -2.31 5.61 12.99
C LEU A 38 -1.42 6.07 14.16
N ARG A 39 -0.34 6.80 13.87
CA ARG A 39 0.56 7.35 14.89
C ARG A 39 -0.15 8.40 15.74
N GLU A 40 -0.80 9.38 15.11
CA GLU A 40 -1.37 10.55 15.80
C GLU A 40 -2.67 10.25 16.56
N THR A 41 -3.57 9.44 15.99
CA THR A 41 -4.89 9.19 16.58
C THR A 41 -4.92 7.95 17.45
N TYR A 42 -4.12 6.93 17.10
CA TYR A 42 -4.17 5.62 17.76
C TYR A 42 -2.90 5.29 18.55
N GLY A 43 -1.89 6.16 18.55
CA GLY A 43 -0.66 5.96 19.32
C GLY A 43 0.18 4.79 18.83
N VAL A 44 0.02 4.37 17.56
CA VAL A 44 0.81 3.29 16.97
C VAL A 44 2.29 3.68 16.97
N ARG A 45 3.16 2.80 17.44
CA ARG A 45 4.59 3.09 17.60
C ARG A 45 5.35 3.03 16.28
N GLU A 46 5.10 1.99 15.49
CA GLU A 46 5.74 1.77 14.18
C GLU A 46 4.67 1.38 13.17
N VAL A 47 4.76 1.98 11.99
CA VAL A 47 3.95 1.63 10.82
C VAL A 47 4.91 1.28 9.70
N ILE A 48 4.81 0.06 9.18
CA ILE A 48 5.71 -0.48 8.18
C ILE A 48 4.87 -0.89 6.97
N LEU A 49 5.15 -0.30 5.82
CA LEU A 49 4.59 -0.75 4.54
C LEU A 49 5.29 -2.03 4.11
N TYR A 50 4.54 -3.04 3.70
CA TYR A 50 5.09 -4.24 3.07
C TYR A 50 4.34 -4.56 1.77
N GLY A 51 4.55 -5.76 1.24
CA GLY A 51 3.81 -6.24 0.08
C GLY A 51 4.19 -5.51 -1.21
N SER A 52 3.26 -5.47 -2.15
CA SER A 52 3.58 -5.13 -3.55
C SER A 52 4.01 -3.68 -3.76
N LEU A 53 3.50 -2.77 -2.93
CA LEU A 53 3.87 -1.35 -2.99
C LEU A 53 5.31 -1.12 -2.50
N ALA A 54 5.73 -1.84 -1.45
CA ALA A 54 7.09 -1.77 -0.92
C ALA A 54 8.10 -2.42 -1.87
N ARG A 55 7.77 -3.59 -2.43
CA ARG A 55 8.64 -4.31 -3.39
C ARG A 55 8.76 -3.66 -4.76
N GLY A 56 7.82 -2.78 -5.12
CA GLY A 56 7.80 -2.10 -6.42
C GLY A 56 7.14 -2.89 -7.56
N ASP A 57 6.51 -4.03 -7.25
CA ASP A 57 5.71 -4.84 -8.19
C ASP A 57 4.21 -4.49 -8.15
N PHE A 58 3.85 -3.32 -7.60
CA PHE A 58 2.50 -2.77 -7.54
C PHE A 58 1.79 -2.72 -8.90
N ARG A 59 0.55 -3.21 -8.94
CA ARG A 59 -0.31 -3.33 -10.13
C ARG A 59 -1.65 -2.60 -9.94
N GLU A 60 -2.47 -2.60 -10.97
CA GLU A 60 -3.76 -1.90 -10.97
C GLU A 60 -4.69 -2.34 -9.81
N GLY A 61 -4.76 -3.65 -9.54
CA GLY A 61 -5.58 -4.23 -8.46
C GLY A 61 -4.83 -4.44 -7.13
N SER A 62 -3.62 -3.88 -6.97
CA SER A 62 -2.89 -4.00 -5.70
C SER A 62 -3.55 -3.17 -4.60
N ASP A 63 -3.53 -3.72 -3.40
CA ASP A 63 -3.86 -3.10 -2.13
C ASP A 63 -2.64 -2.39 -1.50
N ILE A 64 -2.90 -1.68 -0.39
CA ILE A 64 -1.88 -1.12 0.48
C ILE A 64 -1.77 -2.00 1.72
N ASP A 65 -0.60 -2.61 1.93
CA ASP A 65 -0.34 -3.51 3.07
C ASP A 65 0.46 -2.81 4.17
N LEU A 66 -0.14 -2.63 5.35
CA LEU A 66 0.52 -2.02 6.50
C LEU A 66 0.66 -3.01 7.66
N TYR A 67 1.85 -3.08 8.21
CA TYR A 67 2.16 -3.78 9.45
C TYR A 67 2.32 -2.76 10.57
N VAL A 68 1.65 -2.97 11.71
CA VAL A 68 1.61 -2.00 12.81
C VAL A 68 2.11 -2.62 14.10
N LYS A 69 2.89 -1.86 14.87
CA LYS A 69 3.36 -2.27 16.21
C LYS A 69 2.84 -1.35 17.31
N GLY A 70 2.47 -1.95 18.43
CA GLY A 70 2.04 -1.23 19.63
C GLY A 70 0.64 -0.63 19.51
N PHE A 71 -0.21 -1.16 18.62
CA PHE A 71 -1.62 -0.80 18.58
C PHE A 71 -2.36 -1.54 19.70
N THR A 72 -3.19 -0.84 20.47
CA THR A 72 -4.04 -1.46 21.52
C THR A 72 -5.47 -0.94 21.50
N GLY A 73 -5.88 -0.33 20.38
CA GLY A 73 -7.15 0.38 20.24
C GLY A 73 -8.27 -0.47 19.63
N PRO A 74 -9.43 0.16 19.34
CA PRO A 74 -10.54 -0.52 18.66
C PRO A 74 -10.20 -0.77 17.18
N TYR A 75 -9.71 -1.97 16.86
CA TYR A 75 -9.21 -2.34 15.52
C TYR A 75 -10.19 -2.00 14.39
N TRP A 76 -11.46 -2.40 14.48
CA TRP A 76 -12.45 -2.17 13.42
C TRP A 76 -12.74 -0.69 13.18
N GLN A 77 -12.69 0.15 14.22
CA GLN A 77 -12.86 1.59 14.05
C GLN A 77 -11.64 2.23 13.39
N MET A 78 -10.44 1.75 13.75
CA MET A 78 -9.19 2.16 13.12
C MET A 78 -9.20 1.81 11.63
N LEU A 79 -9.50 0.55 11.30
CA LEU A 79 -9.56 0.05 9.92
C LEU A 79 -10.54 0.85 9.07
N ALA A 80 -11.76 1.07 9.56
CA ALA A 80 -12.77 1.84 8.83
C ALA A 80 -12.39 3.32 8.60
N ARG A 81 -11.53 3.91 9.43
CA ARG A 81 -10.98 5.26 9.18
C ARG A 81 -9.84 5.20 8.17
N ALA A 82 -8.96 4.21 8.29
CA ALA A 82 -7.87 3.98 7.37
C ALA A 82 -8.37 3.72 5.94
N GLU A 83 -9.37 2.86 5.74
CA GLU A 83 -10.00 2.56 4.44
C GLU A 83 -10.56 3.82 3.76
N ARG A 84 -11.28 4.65 4.53
CA ARG A 84 -11.82 5.92 4.03
C ARG A 84 -10.72 6.88 3.59
N LEU A 85 -9.61 6.93 4.33
CA LEU A 85 -8.47 7.77 3.98
C LEU A 85 -7.70 7.21 2.77
N ALA A 86 -7.56 5.89 2.69
CA ALA A 86 -6.84 5.17 1.65
C ALA A 86 -7.56 5.15 0.29
N THR A 87 -8.86 5.43 0.25
CA THR A 87 -9.64 5.53 -0.99
C THR A 87 -8.88 6.34 -2.06
N PRO A 88 -8.70 5.80 -3.28
CA PRO A 88 -9.43 4.68 -3.89
C PRO A 88 -8.78 3.30 -3.74
N PHE A 89 -7.83 3.12 -2.82
CA PHE A 89 -7.16 1.84 -2.60
C PHE A 89 -7.82 1.05 -1.49
N GLU A 90 -7.85 -0.28 -1.66
CA GLU A 90 -8.05 -1.20 -0.56
C GLU A 90 -6.82 -1.17 0.35
N ILE A 91 -7.03 -1.39 1.65
CA ILE A 91 -5.96 -1.39 2.63
C ILE A 91 -6.10 -2.60 3.55
N SER A 92 -4.98 -3.28 3.75
CA SER A 92 -4.82 -4.36 4.70
C SER A 92 -3.93 -3.87 5.84
N ILE A 93 -4.36 -4.07 7.08
CA ILE A 93 -3.57 -3.68 8.26
C ILE A 93 -3.40 -4.92 9.14
N VAL A 94 -2.17 -5.27 9.48
CA VAL A 94 -1.86 -6.40 10.35
C VAL A 94 -1.13 -5.91 11.59
N CYS A 95 -1.66 -6.23 12.77
CA CYS A 95 -1.01 -5.92 14.03
C CYS A 95 0.06 -6.96 14.37
N GLU A 96 1.16 -6.52 14.97
CA GLU A 96 2.28 -7.38 15.35
C GLU A 96 1.87 -8.59 16.18
N GLU A 97 0.98 -8.39 17.15
CA GLU A 97 0.47 -9.43 18.05
C GLU A 97 -0.22 -10.58 17.32
N ASP A 98 -0.91 -10.30 16.22
CA ASP A 98 -1.69 -11.27 15.44
C ASP A 98 -0.93 -11.80 14.21
N ALA A 99 0.22 -11.22 13.89
CA ALA A 99 1.01 -11.58 12.73
C ALA A 99 1.68 -12.95 12.86
N LEU A 100 1.52 -13.79 11.83
CA LEU A 100 2.25 -15.05 11.70
C LEU A 100 3.77 -14.80 11.66
N PRO A 101 4.60 -15.73 12.19
CA PRO A 101 6.06 -15.59 12.16
C PRO A 101 6.62 -15.31 10.76
N SER A 102 6.10 -15.99 9.74
CA SER A 102 6.52 -15.79 8.34
C SER A 102 6.26 -14.37 7.84
N LEU A 103 5.16 -13.74 8.25
CA LEU A 103 4.86 -12.36 7.90
C LEU A 103 5.83 -11.39 8.61
N ARG A 104 6.15 -11.66 9.89
CA ARG A 104 7.13 -10.84 10.62
C ARG A 104 8.51 -10.89 9.94
N GLU A 105 8.92 -12.07 9.46
CA GLU A 105 10.15 -12.24 8.68
C GLU A 105 10.10 -11.49 7.34
N GLU A 106 8.99 -11.56 6.61
CA GLU A 106 8.79 -10.81 5.36
C GLU A 106 8.90 -9.29 5.59
N VAL A 107 8.16 -8.78 6.59
CA VAL A 107 8.18 -7.35 6.97
C VAL A 107 9.59 -6.92 7.39
N ALA A 108 10.31 -7.75 8.12
CA ALA A 108 11.69 -7.44 8.52
C ALA A 108 12.66 -7.38 7.33
N ARG A 109 12.41 -8.15 6.26
CA ARG A 109 13.28 -8.23 5.08
C ARG A 109 12.97 -7.16 4.04
N GLU A 110 11.70 -6.88 3.81
CA GLU A 110 11.21 -6.10 2.65
C GLU A 110 10.38 -4.87 3.05
N GLY A 111 10.10 -4.71 4.35
CA GLY A 111 9.28 -3.61 4.84
C GLY A 111 9.97 -2.25 4.72
N VAL A 112 9.16 -1.22 4.50
CA VAL A 112 9.57 0.18 4.48
C VAL A 112 8.85 0.92 5.60
N GLU A 113 9.60 1.46 6.55
CA GLU A 113 9.02 2.27 7.62
C GLU A 113 8.44 3.58 7.07
N LEU A 114 7.23 3.94 7.54
CA LEU A 114 6.46 5.11 7.10
C LEU A 114 6.35 6.21 8.16
#